data_AF-A0A9D1H9D6-F1
#
_entry.id   AF-A0A9D1H9D6-F1
#
_cell.length_a   1.000
_cell.length_b   1.000
_cell.length_c   1.000
_cell.angle_alpha   90.00
_cell.angle_beta   90.00
_cell.angle_gamma   90.00
#
_symmetry.space_group_name_H-M   'P 1'
#
loop_
_entity.id
_entity.type
_entity.pdbx_description
1 polymer ?
#
loop_
_entity_poly.entity_id
_entity_poly.type
_entity_poly.pdbx_seq_one_letter_code
_entity_poly.pdbx_strand_id
1 'polypeptide(L)'
;MTEEQTGLYKHDVRYLEDGSITIFDNSGGVDSTSRVCRYWIDEDTLKLEDFEEYTTEYKSTSMGCAGLVDDDTDTYLICYGGGIADFAFEERDFSSGKVNMQLEFDNGDTLYRIFRGTEYTPVAAE
;
A
#
# COMPACT_ATOMS: atom_id res chain seq x y z
N MET A 1 -2.76 -8.15 19.91
CA MET A 1 -2.23 -7.08 19.04
C MET A 1 -1.41 -6.13 19.87
N THR A 2 -0.20 -5.80 19.40
CA THR A 2 0.64 -4.74 19.95
C THR A 2 0.18 -3.36 19.45
N GLU A 3 0.72 -2.29 20.02
CA GLU A 3 0.48 -0.93 19.54
C GLU A 3 0.93 -0.76 18.08
N GLU A 4 2.08 -1.33 17.72
CA GLU A 4 2.62 -1.36 16.36
C GLU A 4 1.67 -2.05 15.36
N GLN A 5 0.94 -3.09 15.78
CA GLN A 5 -0.02 -3.80 14.93
C GLN A 5 -1.34 -3.03 14.73
N THR A 6 -1.52 -1.89 15.41
CA THR A 6 -2.73 -1.08 15.34
C THR A 6 -2.53 0.12 14.40
N GLY A 7 -3.24 0.16 13.26
CA GLY A 7 -3.15 1.32 12.37
C GLY A 7 -4.04 2.52 12.71
N LEU A 8 -3.77 3.67 12.08
CA LEU A 8 -4.42 4.96 12.27
C LEU A 8 -4.81 5.59 10.92
N TYR A 9 -6.08 5.99 10.77
CA TYR A 9 -6.65 6.51 9.51
C TYR A 9 -6.49 5.53 8.32
N LYS A 10 -6.78 4.26 8.56
CA LYS A 10 -6.59 3.14 7.63
C LYS A 10 -7.47 3.23 6.39
N HIS A 11 -6.89 2.89 5.24
CA HIS A 11 -7.56 2.83 3.95
C HIS A 11 -7.17 1.58 3.15
N ASP A 12 -7.94 1.32 2.11
CA ASP A 12 -7.65 0.35 1.05
C ASP A 12 -7.25 -1.05 1.52
N VAL A 13 -8.11 -1.67 2.34
CA VAL A 13 -7.93 -3.06 2.75
C VAL A 13 -8.08 -3.98 1.53
N ARG A 14 -7.10 -4.85 1.28
CA ARG A 14 -7.10 -5.82 0.17
C ARG A 14 -6.81 -7.23 0.68
N TYR A 15 -7.48 -8.21 0.09
CA TYR A 15 -7.11 -9.62 0.23
C TYR A 15 -6.05 -9.98 -0.81
N LEU A 16 -5.05 -10.74 -0.42
CA LEU A 16 -4.01 -11.27 -1.30
C LEU A 16 -4.21 -12.77 -1.55
N GLU A 17 -3.51 -13.30 -2.56
CA GLU A 17 -3.66 -14.71 -2.97
C GLU A 17 -3.15 -15.72 -1.94
N ASP A 18 -2.21 -15.30 -1.09
CA ASP A 18 -1.67 -16.11 0.01
C ASP A 18 -2.58 -16.15 1.25
N GLY A 19 -3.75 -15.53 1.18
CA GLY A 19 -4.72 -15.45 2.28
C GLY A 19 -4.45 -14.33 3.28
N SER A 20 -3.40 -13.52 3.09
CA SER A 20 -3.15 -12.34 3.91
C SER A 20 -4.05 -11.17 3.51
N ILE A 21 -4.12 -10.17 4.40
CA ILE A 21 -4.72 -8.87 4.10
C ILE A 21 -3.66 -7.78 4.15
N THR A 22 -3.71 -6.83 3.21
CA THR A 22 -2.92 -5.61 3.26
C THR A 22 -3.80 -4.41 3.59
N ILE A 23 -3.23 -3.44 4.30
CA ILE A 23 -3.87 -2.19 4.67
C ILE A 23 -2.89 -1.06 4.39
N PHE A 24 -3.36 0.01 3.74
CA PHE A 24 -2.64 1.27 3.73
C PHE A 24 -2.96 2.04 5.02
N ASP A 25 -1.95 2.18 5.87
CA ASP A 25 -2.08 2.82 7.17
C ASP A 25 -1.45 4.21 7.10
N ASN A 26 -2.31 5.23 6.98
CA ASN A 26 -1.88 6.58 6.66
C ASN A 26 -1.01 7.22 7.75
N SER A 27 -1.19 6.86 9.02
CA SER A 27 -0.52 7.55 10.14
C SER A 27 -0.10 6.65 11.31
N GLY A 28 -0.09 5.33 11.14
CA GLY A 28 0.34 4.41 12.20
C GLY A 28 1.86 4.21 12.33
N GLY A 29 2.66 4.74 11.39
CA GLY A 29 4.13 4.66 11.45
C GLY A 29 4.77 5.65 12.43
N VAL A 30 6.09 5.54 12.61
CA VAL A 30 6.89 6.46 13.42
C VAL A 30 6.69 7.89 12.95
N ASP A 31 6.54 8.83 13.87
CA ASP A 31 6.24 10.24 13.58
C ASP A 31 4.97 10.45 12.70
N SER A 32 4.03 9.50 12.71
CA SER A 32 2.83 9.51 11.86
C SER A 32 3.13 9.40 10.37
N THR A 33 4.21 8.72 9.99
CA THR A 33 4.40 8.29 8.59
C THR A 33 3.39 7.24 8.18
N SER A 34 3.13 7.21 6.87
CA SER A 34 2.34 6.17 6.24
C SER A 34 3.16 4.89 6.13
N ARG A 35 2.46 3.75 6.19
CA ARG A 35 3.03 2.43 6.03
C ARG A 35 2.04 1.51 5.32
N VAL A 36 2.57 0.47 4.68
CA VAL A 36 1.77 -0.67 4.27
C VAL A 36 1.91 -1.72 5.36
N CYS A 37 0.79 -2.29 5.80
CA CYS A 37 0.77 -3.36 6.78
C CYS A 37 0.15 -4.61 6.16
N ARG A 38 0.79 -5.77 6.34
CA ARG A 38 0.29 -7.08 5.92
C ARG A 38 0.01 -7.93 7.15
N TYR A 39 -1.15 -8.59 7.18
CA TYR A 39 -1.62 -9.36 8.32
C TYR A 39 -2.07 -10.75 7.87
N TRP A 40 -1.68 -11.78 8.63
CA TRP A 40 -2.20 -13.13 8.52
C TRP A 40 -3.06 -13.42 9.74
N ILE A 41 -4.33 -13.76 9.53
CA ILE A 41 -5.31 -13.95 10.60
C ILE A 41 -5.88 -15.35 10.50
N ASP A 42 -5.74 -16.11 11.58
CA ASP A 42 -6.51 -17.33 11.79
C ASP A 42 -7.92 -16.93 12.23
N GLU A 43 -8.87 -17.07 11.31
CA GLU A 43 -10.27 -16.72 11.52
C GLU A 43 -10.99 -17.69 12.48
N ASP A 44 -10.53 -18.94 12.63
CA ASP A 44 -11.13 -19.93 13.54
C ASP A 44 -10.76 -19.63 15.00
N THR A 45 -9.48 -19.29 15.24
CA THR A 45 -9.00 -18.96 16.59
C THR A 45 -9.07 -17.48 16.92
N LEU A 46 -9.42 -16.63 15.94
CA LEU A 46 -9.47 -15.17 16.04
C LEU A 46 -8.13 -14.56 16.47
N LYS A 47 -7.04 -15.10 15.93
CA LYS A 47 -5.67 -14.68 16.26
C LYS A 47 -4.95 -14.13 15.06
N LEU A 48 -4.14 -13.11 15.31
CA LEU A 48 -3.11 -12.67 14.38
C LEU A 48 -1.95 -13.68 14.42
N GLU A 49 -1.69 -14.34 13.31
CA GLU A 49 -0.61 -15.32 13.15
C GLU A 49 0.71 -14.64 12.79
N ASP A 50 0.66 -13.67 11.88
CA ASP A 50 1.84 -12.93 11.44
C ASP A 50 1.52 -11.48 11.04
N PHE A 51 2.55 -10.65 11.03
CA PHE A 51 2.46 -9.22 10.73
C PHE A 51 3.76 -8.70 10.12
N GLU A 52 3.61 -7.98 9.00
CA GLU A 52 4.69 -7.28 8.35
C GLU A 52 4.34 -5.79 8.20
N GLU A 53 5.37 -4.96 8.34
CA GLU A 53 5.30 -3.51 8.19
C GLU A 53 6.30 -3.04 7.14
N TYR A 54 5.82 -2.20 6.22
CA TYR A 54 6.62 -1.55 5.21
C TYR A 54 6.47 -0.04 5.34
N THR A 55 7.48 0.60 5.93
CA THR A 55 7.45 2.03 6.28
C THR A 55 7.82 2.92 5.11
N THR A 56 7.18 4.08 5.04
CA THR A 56 7.49 5.13 4.06
C THR A 56 8.01 6.36 4.79
N GLU A 57 8.80 7.20 4.11
CA GLU A 57 9.22 8.51 4.62
C GLU A 57 8.11 9.58 4.56
N TYR A 58 6.94 9.23 4.01
CA TYR A 58 5.88 10.15 3.67
C TYR A 58 4.69 10.06 4.61
N LYS A 59 3.89 11.12 4.66
CA LYS A 59 2.71 11.20 5.52
C LYS A 59 1.46 11.41 4.69
N SER A 60 0.40 10.73 5.10
CA SER A 60 -0.95 10.94 4.63
C SER A 60 -1.89 11.03 5.82
N THR A 61 -3.02 11.70 5.65
CA THR A 61 -4.05 11.81 6.70
C THR A 61 -5.43 11.34 6.23
N SER A 62 -5.60 11.09 4.93
CA SER A 62 -6.86 10.63 4.36
C SER A 62 -6.65 10.03 2.97
N MET A 63 -7.57 9.17 2.54
CA MET A 63 -7.53 8.52 1.22
C MET A 63 -6.28 7.64 1.08
N GLY A 64 -5.79 7.44 -0.14
CA GLY A 64 -4.59 6.67 -0.39
C GLY A 64 -4.84 5.17 -0.48
N CYS A 65 -3.84 4.48 -1.00
CA CYS A 65 -3.91 3.06 -1.29
C CYS A 65 -2.52 2.48 -1.47
N ALA A 66 -2.42 1.16 -1.26
CA ALA A 66 -1.27 0.37 -1.63
C ALA A 66 -1.76 -0.92 -2.29
N GLY A 67 -1.25 -1.24 -3.47
CA GLY A 67 -1.51 -2.50 -4.16
C GLY A 67 -0.22 -3.27 -4.36
N LEU A 68 -0.18 -4.53 -3.92
CA LEU A 68 0.95 -5.42 -4.17
C LEU A 68 1.11 -5.63 -5.69
N VAL A 69 2.34 -5.52 -6.17
CA VAL A 69 2.73 -5.66 -7.59
C VAL A 69 3.62 -6.88 -7.79
N ASP A 70 4.50 -7.16 -6.83
CA ASP A 70 5.41 -8.31 -6.84
C ASP A 70 5.65 -8.78 -5.39
N ASP A 71 5.36 -10.04 -5.12
CA ASP A 71 5.44 -10.64 -3.78
C ASP A 71 6.90 -10.97 -3.40
N ASP A 72 7.73 -11.37 -4.37
CA ASP A 72 9.13 -11.77 -4.13
C ASP A 72 10.01 -10.62 -3.63
N THR A 73 9.64 -9.38 -3.95
CA THR A 73 10.38 -8.16 -3.61
C THR A 73 9.62 -7.23 -2.68
N ASP A 74 8.44 -7.64 -2.22
CA ASP A 74 7.50 -6.78 -1.50
C ASP A 74 7.29 -5.45 -2.24
N THR A 75 7.08 -5.50 -3.56
CA THR A 75 6.90 -4.28 -4.34
C THR A 75 5.45 -3.83 -4.32
N TYR A 76 5.21 -2.60 -3.90
CA TYR A 76 3.88 -1.99 -3.85
C TYR A 76 3.78 -0.75 -4.72
N LEU A 77 2.61 -0.59 -5.33
CA LEU A 77 2.19 0.64 -5.97
C LEU A 77 1.39 1.48 -4.96
N ILE A 78 1.95 2.61 -4.52
CA ILE A 78 1.47 3.40 -3.39
C ILE A 78 1.01 4.78 -3.85
N CYS A 79 -0.17 5.20 -3.42
CA CYS A 79 -0.66 6.57 -3.53
C CYS A 79 -0.98 7.11 -2.15
N TYR A 80 -0.45 8.30 -1.84
CA TYR A 80 -0.53 8.89 -0.51
C TYR A 80 -1.80 9.72 -0.27
N GLY A 81 -2.79 9.69 -1.16
CA GLY A 81 -4.09 10.29 -0.87
C GLY A 81 -4.04 11.81 -0.70
N GLY A 82 -4.80 12.33 0.29
CA GLY A 82 -4.68 13.71 0.80
C GLY A 82 -3.42 13.95 1.64
N GLY A 83 -2.33 13.28 1.28
CA GLY A 83 -0.98 13.47 1.79
C GLY A 83 -0.21 14.46 0.92
N ILE A 84 1.10 14.25 0.78
CA ILE A 84 2.03 15.12 0.06
C ILE A 84 1.46 15.65 -1.27
N ALA A 85 1.45 16.98 -1.41
CA ALA A 85 0.76 17.69 -2.49
C ALA A 85 1.30 17.39 -3.90
N ASP A 86 2.53 16.93 -4.02
CA ASP A 86 3.19 16.77 -5.32
C ASP A 86 3.22 15.31 -5.80
N PHE A 87 2.76 14.33 -5.02
CA PHE A 87 2.85 12.91 -5.37
C PHE A 87 1.54 12.37 -5.97
N ALA A 88 1.60 11.88 -7.19
CA ALA A 88 0.54 11.04 -7.74
C ALA A 88 0.66 9.62 -7.14
N PHE A 89 1.79 8.96 -7.40
CA PHE A 89 2.11 7.64 -6.85
C PHE A 89 3.59 7.28 -6.97
N GLU A 90 3.98 6.21 -6.28
CA GLU A 90 5.25 5.52 -6.48
C GLU A 90 5.08 4.01 -6.58
N GLU A 91 6.01 3.34 -7.24
CA GLU A 91 6.23 1.90 -7.14
C GLU A 91 7.50 1.68 -6.34
N ARG A 92 7.37 1.08 -5.15
CA ARG A 92 8.46 0.89 -4.19
C ARG A 92 8.69 -0.58 -3.92
N ASP A 93 9.93 -1.01 -4.11
CA ASP A 93 10.48 -2.31 -3.72
C ASP A 93 11.00 -2.20 -2.29
N PHE A 94 10.35 -2.87 -1.34
CA PHE A 94 10.76 -2.82 0.07
C PHE A 94 11.91 -3.77 0.40
N SER A 95 12.16 -4.80 -0.42
CA SER A 95 13.31 -5.69 -0.23
C SER A 95 14.64 -4.95 -0.43
N SER A 96 14.68 -3.98 -1.33
CA SER A 96 15.88 -3.17 -1.64
C SER A 96 15.80 -1.72 -1.19
N GLY A 97 14.61 -1.22 -0.84
CA GLY A 97 14.33 0.18 -0.53
C GLY A 97 14.31 1.09 -1.76
N LYS A 98 14.28 0.52 -2.96
CA LYS A 98 14.32 1.27 -4.23
C LYS A 98 12.93 1.73 -4.64
N VAL A 99 12.82 2.99 -5.06
CA VAL A 99 11.67 3.48 -5.83
C VAL A 99 11.91 3.17 -7.31
N ASN A 100 11.13 2.24 -7.85
CA ASN A 100 11.23 1.79 -9.24
C ASN A 100 10.63 2.81 -10.21
N MET A 101 9.53 3.44 -9.81
CA MET A 101 8.84 4.47 -10.57
C MET A 101 8.21 5.47 -9.62
N GLN A 102 8.17 6.73 -10.01
CA GLN A 102 7.49 7.80 -9.28
C GLN A 102 6.84 8.73 -10.28
N LEU A 103 5.59 9.10 -10.03
CA LEU A 103 4.89 10.14 -10.77
C LEU A 103 4.52 11.26 -9.80
N GLU A 104 4.91 12.48 -10.16
CA GLU A 104 4.61 13.70 -9.44
C GLU A 104 3.70 14.61 -10.27
N PHE A 105 2.89 15.41 -9.59
CA PHE A 105 2.13 16.50 -10.20
C PHE A 105 2.79 17.84 -9.86
N ASP A 106 2.92 18.71 -10.84
CA ASP A 106 3.54 20.03 -10.70
C ASP A 106 2.55 21.13 -10.27
N ASN A 107 1.31 20.76 -9.99
CA ASN A 107 0.20 21.66 -9.72
C ASN A 107 -0.39 21.51 -8.29
N GLY A 108 0.17 20.62 -7.46
CA GLY A 108 -0.29 20.38 -6.10
C GLY A 108 -1.58 19.55 -5.99
N ASP A 109 -2.03 18.91 -7.08
CA ASP A 109 -3.20 18.04 -7.04
C ASP A 109 -2.92 16.77 -6.24
N THR A 110 -3.95 16.25 -5.58
CA THR A 110 -3.88 14.99 -4.83
C THR A 110 -4.81 13.96 -5.47
N LEU A 111 -4.41 12.69 -5.40
CA LEU A 111 -5.25 11.58 -5.86
C LEU A 111 -6.02 10.97 -4.69
N TYR A 112 -7.20 10.43 -4.98
CA TYR A 112 -7.93 9.62 -4.02
C TYR A 112 -7.29 8.22 -3.89
N ARG A 113 -7.12 7.53 -5.03
CA ARG A 113 -6.51 6.20 -5.18
C ARG A 113 -5.98 6.03 -6.60
N ILE A 114 -5.15 5.02 -6.78
CA ILE A 114 -4.71 4.50 -8.08
C ILE A 114 -4.99 3.00 -8.18
N PHE A 115 -5.02 2.50 -9.42
CA PHE A 115 -5.12 1.08 -9.70
C PHE A 115 -4.30 0.75 -10.94
N ARG A 116 -3.63 -0.40 -10.92
CA ARG A 116 -2.99 -0.97 -12.09
C ARG A 116 -4.07 -1.63 -12.94
N GLY A 117 -4.34 -1.08 -14.12
CA GLY A 117 -5.23 -1.72 -15.09
C GLY A 117 -4.61 -3.01 -15.63
N THR A 118 -5.44 -4.01 -15.91
CA THR A 118 -5.05 -5.15 -16.75
C THR A 118 -5.53 -4.88 -18.16
N GLU A 119 -4.60 -4.62 -19.09
CA GLU A 119 -4.96 -4.58 -20.50
C GLU A 119 -5.09 -6.01 -21.02
N TYR A 120 -6.32 -6.41 -21.36
CA TYR A 120 -6.54 -7.57 -22.22
C TYR A 120 -6.40 -7.10 -23.67
N THR A 121 -5.30 -7.43 -24.33
CA THR A 121 -5.23 -7.34 -25.80
C THR A 121 -5.95 -8.57 -26.36
N PRO A 122 -7.12 -8.44 -27.03
CA PRO A 122 -7.79 -9.59 -27.61
C PRO A 122 -6.91 -10.17 -28.71
N VAL A 123 -6.55 -11.45 -28.59
CA VAL A 123 -5.94 -12.19 -29.70
C VAL A 123 -7.06 -12.52 -30.68
N ALA A 124 -6.88 -12.21 -31.96
CA ALA A 124 -7.84 -12.60 -32.98
C ALA A 124 -8.03 -14.13 -32.94
N ALA A 125 -9.27 -14.60 -32.88
CA ALA A 125 -9.57 -16.02 -33.00
C ALA A 125 -9.12 -16.50 -34.40
N GLU A 126 -8.36 -17.59 -34.44
CA GLU A 126 -8.00 -18.30 -35.68
C GLU A 126 -9.22 -18.95 -36.34
#